data_AF-R2SHQ0-F1
#
_entry.id   AF-R2SHQ0-F1
#
_cell.length_a   1.000
_cell.length_b   1.000
_cell.length_c   1.000
_cell.angle_alpha   90.00
_cell.angle_beta   90.00
_cell.angle_gamma   90.00
#
_symmetry.space_group_name_H-M   'P 1'
#
loop_
_entity.id
_entity.type
_entity.pdbx_description
1 polymer ?
#
loop_
_entity_poly.entity_id
_entity_poly.type
_entity_poly.pdbx_seq_one_letter_code
_entity_poly.pdbx_strand_id
1 'polypeptide(L)'
;MMGKYRWHVSRVNEEPEVVRHYNWITKLYLFVLRNPTMFANKELTIYDHDRPVINMHFDQIKRRYDLKNKETIERKQILALAQEEQKK
;
A
#
# COMPACT_ATOMS: atom_id res chain seq x y z
N MET A 1 6.48 -8.50 -22.46
CA MET A 1 5.38 -8.89 -21.55
C MET A 1 5.19 -7.77 -20.53
N MET A 2 4.11 -6.98 -20.64
CA MET A 2 3.77 -5.91 -19.69
C MET A 2 3.67 -6.49 -18.28
N GLY A 3 4.46 -5.98 -17.34
CA GLY A 3 4.46 -6.40 -15.94
C GLY A 3 3.07 -6.20 -15.33
N LYS A 4 2.34 -7.29 -15.09
CA LYS A 4 0.95 -7.27 -14.63
C LYS A 4 0.93 -6.96 -13.12
N TYR A 5 0.82 -5.67 -12.80
CA TYR A 5 0.55 -5.03 -11.49
C TYR A 5 0.93 -5.80 -10.22
N ARG A 6 1.91 -5.31 -9.44
CA ARG A 6 2.32 -5.94 -8.18
C ARG A 6 2.45 -4.92 -7.05
N TRP A 7 1.30 -4.60 -6.46
CA TRP A 7 1.26 -3.88 -5.19
C TRP A 7 1.88 -4.73 -4.10
N HIS A 8 2.78 -4.16 -3.31
CA HIS A 8 3.31 -4.82 -2.13
C HIS A 8 3.56 -3.82 -1.01
N VAL A 9 3.88 -4.35 0.17
CA VAL A 9 4.11 -3.57 1.37
C VAL A 9 5.39 -4.03 2.06
N SER A 10 6.17 -3.07 2.55
CA SER A 10 7.24 -3.30 3.54
C SER A 10 7.04 -2.35 4.72
N ARG A 11 7.85 -2.51 5.77
CA ARG A 11 7.93 -1.52 6.84
C ARG A 11 8.92 -0.43 6.43
N VAL A 12 8.65 0.80 6.84
CA VAL A 12 9.56 1.93 6.56
C VAL A 12 10.95 1.64 7.14
N ASN A 13 12.00 1.91 6.37
CA ASN A 13 13.42 1.70 6.71
C ASN A 13 13.86 0.25 6.96
N GLU A 14 13.02 -0.75 6.70
CA GLU A 14 13.45 -2.15 6.63
C GLU A 14 13.76 -2.49 5.16
N GLU A 15 14.72 -3.40 4.92
CA GLU A 15 14.87 -3.98 3.57
C GLU A 15 13.51 -4.54 3.13
N PRO A 16 13.12 -4.38 1.84
CA PRO A 16 11.86 -4.89 1.35
C PRO A 16 11.90 -6.42 1.33
N GLU A 17 11.70 -7.03 2.48
CA GLU A 17 11.36 -8.43 2.61
C GLU A 17 9.90 -8.52 2.13
N VAL A 18 9.74 -8.67 0.82
CA VAL A 18 8.43 -8.59 0.17
C VAL A 18 7.52 -9.65 0.77
N VAL A 19 6.61 -9.20 1.65
CA VAL A 19 5.77 -10.12 2.41
C VAL A 19 4.81 -10.85 1.47
N ARG A 20 4.17 -10.11 0.53
CA ARG A 20 3.26 -10.61 -0.51
C ARG A 20 3.08 -9.58 -1.63
N HIS A 21 2.76 -10.07 -2.84
CA HIS A 21 2.33 -9.25 -3.97
C HIS A 21 0.83 -9.39 -4.23
N TYR A 22 0.18 -8.29 -4.61
CA TYR A 22 -1.23 -8.27 -5.00
C TYR A 22 -1.44 -7.49 -6.29
N ASN A 23 -2.37 -7.95 -7.12
CA ASN A 23 -2.79 -7.22 -8.32
C ASN A 23 -3.59 -5.94 -7.97
N TRP A 24 -4.19 -5.92 -6.78
CA TRP A 24 -5.13 -4.89 -6.32
C TRP A 24 -4.69 -4.35 -4.96
N ILE A 25 -4.65 -3.01 -4.83
CA ILE A 25 -4.26 -2.36 -3.58
C ILE A 25 -5.27 -2.63 -2.46
N THR A 26 -6.56 -2.74 -2.81
CA THR A 26 -7.61 -3.12 -1.85
C THR A 26 -7.40 -4.52 -1.25
N LYS A 27 -6.79 -5.45 -2.02
CA LYS A 27 -6.41 -6.79 -1.51
C LYS A 27 -5.14 -6.73 -0.67
N LEU A 28 -4.20 -5.86 -1.00
CA LEU A 28 -3.04 -5.57 -0.15
C LEU A 28 -3.48 -5.05 1.22
N TYR A 29 -4.42 -4.10 1.27
CA TYR A 29 -4.98 -3.61 2.53
C TYR A 29 -5.63 -4.72 3.36
N LEU A 30 -6.45 -5.56 2.73
CA LEU A 30 -7.06 -6.70 3.42
C LEU A 30 -6.00 -7.64 4.01
N PHE A 31 -4.89 -7.86 3.31
CA PHE A 31 -3.78 -8.64 3.83
C PHE A 31 -3.13 -7.98 5.05
N VAL A 32 -2.80 -6.68 4.96
CA VAL A 32 -2.23 -5.91 6.09
C VAL A 32 -3.14 -6.00 7.32
N LEU A 33 -4.44 -5.74 7.14
CA LEU A 33 -5.42 -5.72 8.23
C LEU A 33 -5.69 -7.10 8.85
N ARG A 34 -5.49 -8.18 8.09
CA ARG A 34 -5.59 -9.56 8.59
C ARG A 34 -4.36 -10.02 9.38
N ASN A 35 -3.26 -9.29 9.31
CA ASN A 35 -2.00 -9.64 9.97
C ASN A 35 -1.55 -8.52 10.94
N PRO A 36 -2.39 -8.12 11.91
CA PRO A 36 -2.08 -7.00 12.80
C PRO A 36 -0.83 -7.24 13.65
N THR A 37 -0.51 -8.48 14.02
CA THR A 37 0.74 -8.82 14.73
C THR A 37 1.99 -8.38 13.99
N MET A 38 1.95 -8.35 12.65
CA MET A 38 3.08 -7.98 11.81
C MET A 38 3.14 -6.47 11.54
N PHE A 39 1.98 -5.81 11.47
CA PHE A 39 1.82 -4.48 10.87
C PHE A 39 1.19 -3.41 11.78
N ALA A 40 0.52 -3.77 12.87
CA ALA A 40 -0.18 -2.81 13.72
C ALA A 40 0.82 -1.81 14.34
N ASN A 41 0.40 -0.54 14.42
CA ASN A 41 1.21 0.59 14.91
C ASN A 41 2.53 0.81 14.13
N LYS A 42 2.60 0.38 12.88
CA LYS A 42 3.78 0.56 12.03
C LYS A 42 3.50 1.50 10.88
N GLU A 43 4.54 2.22 10.48
CA GLU A 43 4.63 2.90 9.20
C GLU A 43 5.03 1.90 8.12
N LEU A 44 4.25 1.87 7.04
CA LEU A 44 4.41 0.91 5.96
C LEU A 44 4.64 1.65 4.63
N THR A 45 5.63 1.20 3.87
CA THR A 45 5.82 1.67 2.49
C THR A 45 5.00 0.81 1.56
N ILE A 46 4.10 1.43 0.80
CA ILE A 46 3.33 0.80 -0.27
C ILE A 46 4.07 1.01 -1.58
N TYR A 47 4.22 -0.07 -2.34
CA TYR A 47 4.92 -0.08 -3.62
C TYR A 47 3.96 -0.42 -4.76
N ASP A 48 4.20 0.13 -5.94
CA ASP A 48 3.60 -0.28 -7.22
C ASP A 48 4.73 -0.59 -8.20
N HIS A 49 4.77 -1.83 -8.69
CA HIS A 49 5.87 -2.34 -9.55
C HIS A 49 7.26 -2.05 -8.98
N ASP A 50 7.47 -2.39 -7.71
CA ASP A 50 8.74 -2.23 -6.98
C ASP A 50 9.21 -0.78 -6.79
N ARG A 51 8.36 0.19 -7.14
CA ARG A 51 8.61 1.61 -6.86
C ARG A 51 7.85 2.01 -5.60
N PRO A 52 8.52 2.63 -4.61
CA PRO A 52 7.83 3.16 -3.45
C PRO A 52 6.86 4.26 -3.90
N VAL A 53 5.61 4.14 -3.49
CA VAL A 53 4.53 5.06 -3.87
C VAL A 53 4.23 6.00 -2.72
N ILE A 54 3.98 5.45 -1.53
CA ILE A 54 3.57 6.23 -0.36
C ILE A 54 3.91 5.49 0.93
N ASN A 55 4.23 6.25 1.97
CA ASN A 55 4.32 5.73 3.34
C ASN A 55 2.98 5.97 4.04
N MET A 56 2.42 4.94 4.68
CA MET A 56 1.19 5.04 5.44
C MET A 56 1.27 4.25 6.74
N HIS A 57 0.76 4.86 7.80
CA HIS A 57 0.51 4.19 9.06
C HIS A 57 -0.58 3.12 8.87
N PHE A 58 -0.48 2.03 9.64
CA PHE A 58 -1.51 0.97 9.70
C PHE A 58 -2.94 1.52 9.83
N ASP A 59 -3.15 2.52 10.68
CA ASP A 59 -4.48 3.11 10.89
C ASP A 59 -4.98 3.90 9.68
N GLN A 60 -4.08 4.50 8.90
CA GLN A 60 -4.45 5.16 7.65
C GLN A 60 -4.92 4.11 6.63
N ILE A 61 -4.21 2.98 6.52
CA ILE A 61 -4.63 1.86 5.68
C ILE A 61 -6.01 1.34 6.11
N LYS A 62 -6.25 1.19 7.42
CA LYS A 62 -7.55 0.80 7.95
C LYS A 62 -8.64 1.81 7.55
N ARG A 63 -8.42 3.10 7.77
CA ARG A 63 -9.37 4.17 7.39
C ARG A 63 -9.70 4.12 5.91
N ARG A 64 -8.69 3.95 5.04
CA ARG A 64 -8.89 3.86 3.59
C ARG A 64 -9.65 2.60 3.17
N TYR A 65 -9.34 1.45 3.77
CA TYR A 65 -10.10 0.21 3.55
C TYR A 65 -11.57 0.35 3.97
N ASP A 66 -11.83 1.03 5.10
CA ASP A 66 -13.18 1.27 5.64
C ASP A 66 -14.02 2.21 4.73
N LEU A 67 -13.41 3.01 3.85
CA LEU A 67 -14.12 3.79 2.82
C LEU A 67 -14.82 2.91 1.78
N LYS A 68 -14.46 1.62 1.68
CA LYS A 68 -15.01 0.65 0.71
C LYS A 68 -14.93 1.15 -0.73
N ASN A 69 -13.89 1.92 -1.06
CA ASN A 69 -13.62 2.37 -2.42
C ASN A 69 -13.44 1.18 -3.36
N LYS A 70 -13.92 1.32 -4.61
CA LYS A 70 -13.57 0.37 -5.68
C LYS A 70 -12.07 0.49 -5.97
N GLU A 71 -11.43 -0.63 -6.32
CA GLU A 71 -10.00 -0.72 -6.62
C GLU A 71 -9.50 0.40 -7.55
N THR A 72 -10.21 0.70 -8.64
CA THR A 72 -9.82 1.74 -9.60
C THR A 72 -9.81 3.14 -8.98
N ILE A 73 -10.76 3.44 -8.09
CA ILE A 73 -10.86 4.74 -7.41
C ILE A 73 -9.72 4.86 -6.41
N GLU A 74 -9.53 3.82 -5.60
CA GLU A 74 -8.52 3.77 -4.56
C GLU A 74 -7.11 3.91 -5.14
N ARG A 75 -6.83 3.17 -6.22
CA ARG A 75 -5.58 3.28 -6.98
C ARG A 75 -5.29 4.71 -7.44
N LYS A 76 -6.28 5.37 -8.05
CA LYS A 76 -6.13 6.76 -8.52
C LYS A 76 -5.82 7.70 -7.37
N GLN A 77 -6.49 7.54 -6.23
CA GLN A 77 -6.27 8.39 -5.06
C GLN A 77 -4.87 8.19 -4.47
N ILE A 78 -4.41 6.94 -4.32
CA ILE A 78 -3.07 6.66 -3.80
C ILE A 78 -1.97 7.19 -4.73
N LEU A 79 -2.12 7.02 -6.04
CA LEU A 79 -1.15 7.56 -7.00
C LEU A 79 -1.16 9.09 -7.03
N ALA A 80 -2.32 9.73 -6.82
CA ALA A 80 -2.40 11.19 -6.70
C ALA A 80 -1.70 11.70 -5.43
N LEU A 81 -1.94 11.06 -4.28
CA LEU A 81 -1.27 11.41 -3.02
C LEU A 81 0.26 11.27 -3.14
N ALA A 82 0.73 10.20 -3.76
CA ALA A 82 2.15 9.99 -4.02
C ALA A 82 2.78 11.11 -4.86
N GLN A 83 2.06 11.61 -5.87
CA GLN A 83 2.53 12.74 -6.69
C GLN A 83 2.59 14.05 -5.91
N GLU A 84 1.71 14.25 -4.94
CA GLU A 84 1.71 15.44 -4.08
C GLU A 84 2.86 15.41 -3.07
N GLU A 85 3.18 14.25 -2.50
CA GLU A 85 4.31 14.08 -1.58
C GLU A 85 5.67 14.32 -2.25
N GLN A 86 5.83 13.90 -3.52
CA GLN A 86 7.07 14.12 -4.27
C GLN A 86 7.30 15.58 -4.69
N LYS A 87 6.29 16.45 -4.58
CA LYS A 87 6.39 17.89 -4.91
C LYS A 87 6.72 18.76 -3.70
N LYS A 88 6.70 18.19 -2.49
CA LYS A 88 7.08 18.86 -1.25
C LYS A 88 8.56 18.67 -0.97
#